data_AF-A0A973DUH3-F1
#
_entry.id   AF-A0A973DUH3-F1
#
_cell.length_a   1.000
_cell.length_b   1.000
_cell.length_c   1.000
_cell.angle_alpha   90.00
_cell.angle_beta   90.00
_cell.angle_gamma   90.00
#
_symmetry.space_group_name_H-M   'P 1'
#
loop_
_entity.id
_entity.type
_entity.pdbx_description
1 polymer ?
#
loop_
_entity_poly.entity_id
_entity_poly.type
_entity_poly.pdbx_seq_one_letter_code
_entity_poly.pdbx_strand_id
1 'polypeptide(L)'
;MTVTPLPSIVGDRNFALGLDTVFIIEPTRTYVGAFDDRQGTRDAPASESTDLGLAGTEIRSDIFRVQVTEGQTYAIEIAGAAQGGGTLDDFAFQIAGDNGAARLFSLREDDWTTLASSAGGTTDLFRAEFTADNHANLFVIVSADAADMGSYSLSIAPTLAALTNEQITGLSFADDDLAGYRGDDAIDGRDGTDTVTYLKNDERYTLQLGETIRVTDRTGAEGTDTLANIEVLQFADAPFELFRFDDVADLSADQFSSFTEMYIAYFNRAPDAAGLMFWANAFATGTSLEQIAVFFADSPEAQALYPTDAPAGAFVEAIYLNVLGRASDPAGAAFWTSVLDNGSVSRAEFVLQVLRGARADAPADATPDFITQQRADVAYLDSKIDVGIYFSAILGMSDVDNAKDVMALYDGSADSAQAAKMAADEDFTSASAADGSGEFLIQLVGVVDDPFAAMQDGA
;
A
#
# COMPACT_ATOMS: atom_id res chain seq x y z
N MET A 1 18.30 -21.47 -44.66
CA MET A 1 17.27 -20.62 -44.03
C MET A 1 17.95 -19.31 -43.75
N THR A 2 17.74 -18.33 -44.62
CA THR A 2 18.34 -17.00 -44.54
C THR A 2 17.70 -16.24 -43.40
N VAL A 3 18.49 -15.88 -42.38
CA VAL A 3 18.08 -14.98 -41.31
C VAL A 3 17.94 -13.60 -41.95
N THR A 4 16.71 -13.11 -42.03
CA THR A 4 16.41 -11.74 -42.44
C THR A 4 16.93 -10.82 -41.33
N PRO A 5 17.84 -9.88 -41.60
CA PRO A 5 18.18 -8.86 -40.60
C PRO A 5 16.92 -8.03 -40.30
N LEU A 6 16.65 -7.79 -39.02
CA LEU A 6 15.65 -6.80 -38.62
C LEU A 6 16.03 -5.42 -39.19
N PRO A 7 15.04 -4.56 -39.53
CA PRO A 7 15.33 -3.26 -40.11
C PRO A 7 16.25 -2.46 -39.19
N SER A 8 17.22 -1.76 -39.78
CA SER A 8 18.00 -0.75 -39.07
C SER A 8 17.04 0.24 -38.42
N ILE A 9 17.10 0.38 -37.09
CA ILE A 9 16.22 1.27 -36.31
C ILE A 9 16.44 2.75 -36.68
N VAL A 10 17.45 3.08 -37.48
CA VAL A 10 17.67 4.45 -37.97
C VAL A 10 17.73 4.47 -39.50
N GLY A 11 16.70 5.08 -40.09
CA GLY A 11 16.52 5.28 -41.52
C GLY A 11 17.32 6.45 -42.12
N ASP A 12 18.23 7.06 -41.35
CA ASP A 12 19.27 7.95 -41.86
C ASP A 12 20.63 7.28 -41.69
N ARG A 13 21.56 7.53 -42.61
CA ARG A 13 22.84 6.80 -42.77
C ARG A 13 23.83 6.84 -41.59
N ASN A 14 23.41 7.17 -40.36
CA ASN A 14 24.30 7.51 -39.25
C ASN A 14 24.13 6.69 -37.95
N PHE A 15 23.22 5.73 -37.82
CA PHE A 15 23.08 4.96 -36.56
C PHE A 15 22.70 3.49 -36.79
N ALA A 16 23.70 2.64 -37.02
CA ALA A 16 23.55 1.20 -36.88
C ALA A 16 24.01 0.80 -35.47
N LEU A 17 23.08 0.74 -34.50
CA LEU A 17 23.38 0.33 -33.13
C LEU A 17 23.25 -1.20 -33.01
N GLY A 18 24.27 -1.85 -32.45
CA GLY A 18 24.16 -3.21 -31.92
C GLY A 18 23.48 -3.17 -30.54
N LEU A 19 22.68 -4.17 -30.21
CA LEU A 19 21.83 -4.19 -29.00
C LEU A 19 22.60 -4.47 -27.69
N ASP A 20 23.92 -4.59 -27.71
CA ASP A 20 24.74 -4.95 -26.54
C ASP A 20 25.13 -3.75 -25.64
N THR A 21 24.58 -2.55 -25.87
CA THR A 21 25.08 -1.27 -25.28
C THR A 21 23.98 -0.33 -24.75
N VAL A 22 22.78 -0.83 -24.41
CA VAL A 22 21.67 -0.01 -23.91
C VAL A 22 21.35 -0.34 -22.45
N PHE A 23 21.42 0.66 -21.57
CA PHE A 23 20.97 0.54 -20.17
C PHE A 23 19.46 0.74 -20.09
N ILE A 24 18.76 -0.09 -19.33
CA ILE A 24 17.32 0.07 -19.09
C ILE A 24 17.15 0.80 -17.76
N ILE A 25 16.48 1.95 -17.78
CA ILE A 25 16.13 2.73 -16.59
C ILE A 25 14.61 2.81 -16.52
N GLU A 26 14.07 2.38 -15.37
CA GLU A 26 12.67 2.56 -15.04
C GLU A 26 12.38 4.03 -14.69
N PRO A 27 11.24 4.59 -15.12
CA PRO A 27 10.74 5.85 -14.56
C PRO A 27 10.74 5.78 -13.03
N THR A 28 11.17 6.86 -12.35
CA THR A 28 11.40 6.99 -10.89
C THR A 28 12.75 6.50 -10.34
N ARG A 29 13.56 5.75 -11.11
CA ARG A 29 14.91 5.38 -10.66
C ARG A 29 15.94 6.45 -11.00
N THR A 30 16.80 6.77 -10.03
CA THR A 30 18.00 7.60 -10.25
C THR A 30 19.17 6.70 -10.61
N TYR A 31 19.73 6.89 -11.79
CA TYR A 31 20.99 6.27 -12.20
C TYR A 31 22.16 7.16 -11.81
N VAL A 32 23.20 6.57 -11.22
CA VAL A 32 24.47 7.23 -10.92
C VAL A 32 25.56 6.50 -11.67
N GLY A 33 26.20 7.18 -12.62
CA GLY A 33 27.21 6.61 -13.50
C GLY A 33 28.52 7.41 -13.48
N ALA A 34 29.62 6.74 -13.73
CA ALA A 34 30.86 7.36 -14.19
C ALA A 34 31.11 6.84 -15.60
N PHE A 35 31.55 7.70 -16.52
CA PHE A 35 31.96 7.26 -17.85
C PHE A 35 33.19 6.34 -17.70
N ASP A 36 33.03 5.01 -17.66
CA ASP A 36 34.16 4.06 -17.50
C ASP A 36 34.13 2.88 -18.51
N ASP A 37 35.02 3.03 -19.48
CA ASP A 37 35.88 2.07 -20.21
C ASP A 37 35.42 0.70 -20.74
N ARG A 38 34.15 0.28 -20.74
CA ARG A 38 33.78 -1.07 -21.26
C ARG A 38 32.78 -1.07 -22.41
N GLN A 39 33.36 -1.19 -23.62
CA GLN A 39 32.74 -1.58 -24.89
C GLN A 39 31.52 -0.76 -25.32
N GLY A 40 31.75 0.50 -25.67
CA GLY A 40 30.76 1.34 -26.35
C GLY A 40 31.36 2.55 -27.05
N THR A 41 32.66 2.54 -27.35
CA THR A 41 33.32 3.64 -28.05
C THR A 41 32.72 3.77 -29.45
N ARG A 42 31.96 4.83 -29.66
CA ARG A 42 31.72 5.34 -31.01
C ARG A 42 32.56 6.59 -31.18
N ASP A 43 33.61 6.49 -31.98
CA ASP A 43 34.23 7.69 -32.56
C ASP A 43 33.17 8.36 -33.43
N ALA A 44 32.50 9.39 -32.91
CA ALA A 44 31.57 10.16 -33.70
C ALA A 44 32.35 10.79 -34.87
N PRO A 45 31.93 10.60 -36.15
CA PRO A 45 32.57 11.29 -37.27
C PRO A 45 32.56 12.81 -37.00
N ALA A 46 33.61 13.53 -37.42
CA ALA A 46 33.79 14.95 -37.12
C ALA A 46 32.55 15.83 -37.40
N SER A 47 31.69 15.43 -38.35
CA SER A 47 30.41 16.08 -38.61
C SER A 47 29.43 16.06 -37.42
N GLU A 48 29.35 14.96 -36.67
CA GLU A 48 28.50 14.87 -35.47
C GLU A 48 29.10 15.63 -34.28
N SER A 49 30.43 15.62 -34.16
CA SER A 49 31.13 16.47 -33.18
C SER A 49 30.84 17.95 -33.40
N THR A 50 30.60 18.35 -34.66
CA THR A 50 30.27 19.74 -35.02
C THR A 50 28.80 20.09 -34.73
N ASP A 51 27.89 19.14 -34.93
CA ASP A 51 26.46 19.33 -34.61
C ASP A 51 26.23 19.45 -33.09
N LEU A 52 27.00 18.69 -32.30
CA LEU A 52 26.93 18.67 -30.83
C LEU A 52 27.74 19.78 -30.13
N GLY A 53 28.44 20.65 -30.89
CA GLY A 53 29.29 21.70 -30.32
C GLY A 53 30.66 21.22 -29.82
N LEU A 54 30.90 19.91 -29.78
CA LEU A 54 32.13 19.23 -29.36
C LEU A 54 33.13 19.05 -30.53
N ALA A 55 33.31 20.06 -31.36
CA ALA A 55 34.00 19.90 -32.65
C ALA A 55 35.50 19.58 -32.49
N GLY A 56 35.93 18.42 -33.00
CA GLY A 56 37.35 18.05 -33.08
C GLY A 56 37.88 17.22 -31.90
N THR A 57 37.01 16.67 -31.06
CA THR A 57 37.38 15.84 -29.91
C THR A 57 36.76 14.43 -29.98
N GLU A 58 37.31 13.49 -29.20
CA GLU A 58 36.78 12.12 -29.10
C GLU A 58 35.57 12.14 -28.15
N ILE A 59 34.42 11.59 -28.56
CA ILE A 59 33.17 11.64 -27.78
C ILE A 59 32.88 10.26 -27.18
N ARG A 60 32.44 10.24 -25.92
CA ARG A 60 31.91 9.05 -25.23
C ARG A 60 30.43 9.24 -24.95
N SER A 61 29.63 8.18 -25.07
CA SER A 61 28.18 8.25 -24.86
C SER A 61 27.66 7.04 -24.08
N ASP A 62 26.76 7.31 -23.14
CA ASP A 62 25.92 6.30 -22.49
C ASP A 62 24.48 6.44 -23.03
N ILE A 63 23.84 5.31 -23.32
CA ILE A 63 22.49 5.24 -23.89
C ILE A 63 21.56 4.53 -22.91
N PHE A 64 20.48 5.21 -22.57
CA PHE A 64 19.43 4.75 -21.69
C PHE A 64 18.14 4.54 -22.48
N ARG A 65 17.47 3.42 -22.27
CA ARG A 65 16.11 3.19 -22.73
C ARG A 65 15.18 3.31 -21.53
N VAL A 66 14.11 4.05 -21.72
CA VAL A 66 13.09 4.35 -20.71
C VAL A 66 11.74 4.07 -21.33
N GLN A 67 10.88 3.35 -20.61
CA GLN A 67 9.49 3.17 -21.03
C GLN A 67 8.68 4.40 -20.61
N VAL A 68 7.87 4.92 -21.53
CA VAL A 68 7.06 6.11 -21.30
C VAL A 68 5.62 5.86 -21.73
N THR A 69 4.68 6.52 -21.04
CA THR A 69 3.25 6.41 -21.29
C THR A 69 2.78 7.57 -22.17
N GLU A 70 2.07 7.29 -23.26
CA GLU A 70 1.53 8.33 -24.15
C GLU A 70 0.67 9.34 -23.37
N GLY A 71 0.91 10.64 -23.58
CA GLY A 71 0.23 11.74 -22.91
C GLY A 71 0.83 12.13 -21.55
N GLN A 72 1.66 11.29 -20.94
CA GLN A 72 2.30 11.59 -19.65
C GLN A 72 3.45 12.59 -19.83
N THR A 73 3.53 13.57 -18.94
CA THR A 73 4.68 14.50 -18.92
C THR A 73 5.74 13.98 -17.94
N TYR A 74 7.01 14.06 -18.32
CA TYR A 74 8.17 13.60 -17.57
C TYR A 74 9.19 14.73 -17.42
N ALA A 75 9.81 14.82 -16.24
CA ALA A 75 11.02 15.57 -15.97
C ALA A 75 12.21 14.63 -16.12
N ILE A 76 13.22 15.11 -16.84
CA ILE A 76 14.55 14.53 -16.90
C ILE A 76 15.48 15.47 -16.16
N GLU A 77 16.20 14.97 -15.16
CA GLU A 77 17.22 15.74 -14.45
C GLU A 77 18.60 15.07 -14.58
N ILE A 78 19.63 15.88 -14.83
CA ILE A 78 21.02 15.43 -14.92
C ILE A 78 21.88 16.29 -14.01
N ALA A 79 22.67 15.68 -13.14
CA ALA A 79 23.62 16.41 -12.30
C ALA A 79 25.04 15.91 -12.53
N GLY A 80 25.99 16.81 -12.80
CA GLY A 80 27.41 16.48 -12.94
C GLY A 80 28.16 16.67 -11.61
N ALA A 81 29.09 15.77 -11.28
CA ALA A 81 29.97 15.90 -10.12
C ALA A 81 31.45 15.98 -10.54
N ALA A 82 32.15 17.00 -10.03
CA ALA A 82 33.51 17.40 -10.41
C ALA A 82 34.65 16.46 -9.93
N GLN A 83 34.37 15.18 -9.65
CA GLN A 83 35.44 14.23 -9.32
C GLN A 83 35.95 13.60 -10.61
N GLY A 84 36.92 14.28 -11.23
CA GLY A 84 37.53 13.91 -12.51
C GLY A 84 37.08 14.83 -13.62
N GLY A 85 37.97 15.71 -14.10
CA GLY A 85 37.93 16.34 -15.42
C GLY A 85 36.77 17.29 -15.76
N GLY A 86 35.53 16.81 -15.83
CA GLY A 86 34.42 17.48 -16.49
C GLY A 86 33.47 18.26 -15.57
N THR A 87 33.08 19.45 -16.02
CA THR A 87 31.88 20.19 -15.57
C THR A 87 30.70 19.85 -16.48
N LEU A 88 29.44 20.23 -16.12
CA LEU A 88 28.30 19.99 -17.05
C LEU A 88 28.45 20.75 -18.39
N ASP A 89 29.40 21.68 -18.49
CA ASP A 89 29.68 22.47 -19.69
C ASP A 89 30.13 21.62 -20.89
N ASP A 90 30.68 20.42 -20.64
CA ASP A 90 31.23 19.54 -21.70
C ASP A 90 30.31 18.36 -22.06
N PHE A 91 29.02 18.41 -21.66
CA PHE A 91 28.05 17.34 -21.96
C PHE A 91 27.07 17.72 -23.07
N ALA A 92 26.78 16.76 -23.94
CA ALA A 92 25.72 16.84 -24.93
C ALA A 92 24.66 15.77 -24.67
N PHE A 93 23.39 16.15 -24.78
CA PHE A 93 22.26 15.26 -24.54
C PHE A 93 21.33 15.19 -25.74
N GLN A 94 20.78 14.00 -26.00
CA GLN A 94 19.80 13.76 -27.06
C GLN A 94 18.68 12.85 -26.57
N ILE A 95 17.46 13.13 -27.04
CA ILE A 95 16.28 12.30 -26.85
C ILE A 95 15.79 11.79 -28.21
N ALA A 96 15.49 10.49 -28.30
CA ALA A 96 14.89 9.89 -29.49
C ALA A 96 13.78 8.89 -29.14
N GLY A 97 12.70 8.88 -29.94
CA GLY A 97 11.66 7.85 -29.89
C GLY A 97 11.99 6.59 -30.72
N ASP A 98 11.26 5.50 -30.48
CA ASP A 98 11.45 4.17 -31.08
C ASP A 98 11.31 4.07 -32.61
N ASN A 99 10.79 5.10 -33.29
CA ASN A 99 10.62 5.14 -34.75
C ASN A 99 11.65 6.02 -35.48
N GLY A 100 12.68 6.53 -34.78
CA GLY A 100 13.72 7.39 -35.35
C GLY A 100 13.22 8.77 -35.82
N ALA A 101 11.95 9.10 -35.58
CA ALA A 101 11.27 10.29 -36.04
C ALA A 101 10.87 11.23 -34.89
N ALA A 102 11.80 11.52 -34.00
CA ALA A 102 11.68 12.65 -33.09
C ALA A 102 13.08 13.06 -32.64
N ARG A 103 13.69 14.03 -33.32
CA ARG A 103 14.75 14.83 -32.71
C ARG A 103 14.06 15.81 -31.77
N LEU A 104 13.78 15.39 -30.55
CA LEU A 104 13.47 16.34 -29.49
C LEU A 104 14.82 16.90 -29.03
N PHE A 105 15.21 17.99 -29.69
CA PHE A 105 16.20 18.97 -29.26
C PHE A 105 17.69 18.55 -29.32
N SER A 106 18.47 19.26 -30.15
CA SER A 106 19.92 19.41 -29.99
C SER A 106 20.12 20.85 -29.54
N LEU A 107 20.15 21.10 -28.24
CA LEU A 107 20.22 22.47 -27.71
C LEU A 107 21.67 22.85 -27.45
N ARG A 108 22.09 23.99 -28.01
CA ARG A 108 23.38 24.64 -27.71
C ARG A 108 23.20 25.57 -26.50
N GLU A 109 24.33 25.99 -25.94
CA GLU A 109 24.53 26.89 -24.78
C GLU A 109 23.62 28.14 -24.70
N ASP A 110 22.98 28.55 -25.81
CA ASP A 110 22.31 29.85 -25.93
C ASP A 110 20.78 29.85 -25.72
N ASP A 111 20.10 28.70 -25.67
CA ASP A 111 18.62 28.60 -25.59
C ASP A 111 18.06 28.43 -24.16
N TRP A 112 18.83 28.82 -23.13
CA TRP A 112 18.62 28.37 -21.75
C TRP A 112 17.75 29.33 -20.92
N THR A 113 16.86 28.79 -20.09
CA THR A 113 16.49 29.43 -18.81
C THR A 113 17.28 28.78 -17.68
N THR A 114 18.42 29.39 -17.33
CA THR A 114 19.26 29.00 -16.19
C THR A 114 18.46 29.17 -14.89
N LEU A 115 18.24 28.10 -14.12
CA LEU A 115 17.55 28.18 -12.82
C LEU A 115 18.49 28.33 -11.60
N ALA A 116 19.81 28.16 -11.76
CA ALA A 116 20.83 28.74 -10.88
C ALA A 116 22.23 28.46 -11.44
N SER A 117 23.09 29.48 -11.50
CA SER A 117 24.53 29.27 -11.35
C SER A 117 24.93 29.83 -10.00
N SER A 118 25.40 28.99 -9.09
CA SER A 118 26.10 29.48 -7.91
C SER A 118 27.56 29.71 -8.31
N ALA A 119 27.96 30.98 -8.35
CA ALA A 119 29.32 31.36 -8.70
C ALA A 119 30.30 30.77 -7.67
N GLY A 120 31.02 29.73 -8.07
CA GLY A 120 32.13 29.15 -7.32
C GLY A 120 31.76 27.92 -6.50
N GLY A 121 31.67 26.76 -7.17
CA GLY A 121 31.82 25.44 -6.55
C GLY A 121 30.63 24.51 -6.70
N THR A 122 30.88 23.37 -7.38
CA THR A 122 30.26 22.04 -7.24
C THR A 122 28.77 21.89 -7.62
N THR A 123 28.52 20.99 -8.59
CA THR A 123 27.25 20.44 -9.10
C THR A 123 26.34 21.39 -9.88
N ASP A 124 26.52 21.41 -11.21
CA ASP A 124 25.50 21.90 -12.12
C ASP A 124 24.38 20.84 -12.23
N LEU A 125 23.12 21.28 -12.22
CA LEU A 125 21.92 20.47 -12.37
C LEU A 125 21.13 20.96 -13.59
N PHE A 126 20.91 20.08 -14.55
CA PHE A 126 20.06 20.31 -15.72
C PHE A 126 18.69 19.66 -15.50
N ARG A 127 17.61 20.34 -15.89
CA ARG A 127 16.24 19.83 -15.86
C ARG A 127 15.49 20.21 -17.14
N ALA A 128 14.83 19.24 -17.76
CA ALA A 128 13.92 19.44 -18.88
C ALA A 128 12.63 18.66 -18.67
N GLU A 129 11.52 19.17 -19.19
CA GLU A 129 10.22 18.50 -19.14
C GLU A 129 9.73 18.22 -20.56
N PHE A 130 9.17 17.03 -20.78
CA PHE A 130 8.58 16.65 -22.07
C PHE A 130 7.30 15.83 -21.85
N THR A 131 6.31 16.00 -22.72
CA THR A 131 5.13 15.14 -22.77
C THR A 131 5.40 14.02 -23.76
N ALA A 132 5.30 12.77 -23.31
CA ALA A 132 5.41 11.61 -24.16
C ALA A 132 4.26 11.60 -25.17
N ASP A 133 4.60 11.40 -26.43
CA ASP A 133 3.68 11.17 -27.53
C ASP A 133 3.42 9.65 -27.67
N ASN A 134 3.00 9.19 -28.85
CA ASN A 134 2.62 7.80 -29.11
C ASN A 134 3.80 6.80 -29.18
N HIS A 135 4.91 7.09 -28.48
CA HIS A 135 6.10 6.26 -28.41
C HIS A 135 6.13 5.47 -27.10
N ALA A 136 6.35 4.15 -27.18
CA ALA A 136 6.40 3.29 -25.99
C ALA A 136 7.80 3.33 -25.33
N ASN A 137 8.82 3.79 -26.05
CA ASN A 137 10.20 3.86 -25.56
C ASN A 137 10.86 5.18 -25.93
N LEU A 138 11.50 5.77 -24.92
CA LEU A 138 12.39 6.90 -25.04
C LEU A 138 13.84 6.44 -24.92
N PHE A 139 14.70 6.92 -25.81
CA PHE A 139 16.15 6.76 -25.70
C PHE A 139 16.77 8.07 -25.29
N VAL A 140 17.46 8.04 -24.15
CA VAL A 140 18.21 9.16 -23.57
C VAL A 140 19.69 8.89 -23.78
N ILE A 141 20.37 9.79 -24.47
CA ILE A 141 21.80 9.66 -24.78
C ILE A 141 22.53 10.79 -24.06
N VAL A 142 23.46 10.42 -23.18
CA VAL A 142 24.34 11.37 -22.47
C VAL A 142 25.73 11.22 -23.05
N SER A 143 26.31 12.30 -23.57
CA SER A 143 27.63 12.30 -24.22
C SER A 143 28.58 13.31 -23.60
N ALA A 144 29.87 13.04 -23.61
CA ALA A 144 30.92 13.93 -23.11
C ALA A 144 32.19 13.86 -23.98
N ASP A 145 33.04 14.90 -23.88
CA ASP A 145 34.41 14.83 -24.37
C ASP A 145 35.22 13.78 -23.59
N ALA A 146 35.96 12.93 -24.29
CA ALA A 146 36.83 11.92 -23.69
C ALA A 146 37.97 12.54 -22.85
N ALA A 147 38.34 13.81 -23.09
CA ALA A 147 39.35 14.51 -22.31
C ALA A 147 38.82 15.00 -20.94
N ASP A 148 37.51 15.21 -20.82
CA ASP A 148 36.84 15.85 -19.68
C ASP A 148 35.76 14.92 -19.06
N MET A 149 36.09 13.64 -18.93
CA MET A 149 35.17 12.63 -18.39
C MET A 149 35.00 12.77 -16.87
N GLY A 150 33.77 13.09 -16.43
CA GLY A 150 33.36 13.15 -15.02
C GLY A 150 32.25 12.14 -14.66
N SER A 151 31.81 12.15 -13.40
CA SER A 151 30.64 11.38 -12.94
C SER A 151 29.35 12.19 -13.08
N TYR A 152 28.24 11.52 -13.36
CA TYR A 152 26.93 12.14 -13.46
C TYR A 152 25.83 11.28 -12.83
N SER A 153 24.72 11.91 -12.46
CA SER A 153 23.45 11.23 -12.18
C SER A 153 22.40 11.62 -13.21
N LEU A 154 21.56 10.67 -13.60
CA LEU A 154 20.38 10.85 -14.46
C LEU A 154 19.15 10.37 -13.69
N SER A 155 18.15 11.23 -13.53
CA SER A 155 16.83 10.85 -13.05
C SER A 155 15.78 11.16 -14.13
N ILE A 156 14.81 10.27 -14.27
CA ILE A 156 13.67 10.47 -15.16
C ILE A 156 12.44 10.10 -14.37
N ALA A 157 11.55 11.07 -14.16
CA ALA A 157 10.36 10.90 -13.37
C ALA A 157 9.19 11.59 -14.08
N PRO A 158 7.98 11.05 -14.03
CA PRO A 158 6.81 11.78 -14.50
C PRO A 158 6.72 13.12 -13.74
N THR A 159 6.61 14.22 -14.48
CA THR A 159 6.14 15.47 -13.89
C THR A 159 4.67 15.29 -13.57
N LEU A 160 4.24 15.94 -12.50
CA LEU A 160 2.83 16.06 -12.11
C LEU A 160 2.04 16.66 -13.28
N ALA A 161 1.51 15.82 -14.16
CA ALA A 161 0.58 16.22 -15.21
C ALA A 161 -0.71 16.75 -14.56
N ALA A 162 -1.53 17.44 -15.34
CA ALA A 162 -2.83 17.96 -14.88
C ALA A 162 -3.70 16.84 -14.27
N LEU A 163 -4.70 17.20 -13.45
CA LEU A 163 -5.71 16.29 -12.88
C LEU A 163 -6.52 15.63 -14.00
N THR A 164 -5.97 14.61 -14.63
CA THR A 164 -6.64 13.84 -15.68
C THR A 164 -7.03 12.49 -15.10
N ASN A 165 -8.14 11.92 -15.55
CA ASN A 165 -8.61 10.63 -15.07
C ASN A 165 -8.27 9.62 -16.16
N GLU A 166 -7.35 8.72 -15.86
CA GLU A 166 -6.76 7.80 -16.83
C GLU A 166 -7.44 6.42 -16.81
N GLN A 167 -7.23 5.68 -17.89
CA GLN A 167 -7.43 4.23 -17.95
C GLN A 167 -6.07 3.61 -18.18
N ILE A 168 -5.53 2.95 -17.17
CA ILE A 168 -4.22 2.32 -17.19
C ILE A 168 -4.43 0.82 -17.25
N THR A 169 -3.71 0.16 -18.14
CA THR A 169 -3.83 -1.29 -18.28
C THR A 169 -2.46 -1.93 -18.45
N GLY A 170 -2.19 -2.95 -17.65
CA GLY A 170 -1.01 -3.78 -17.73
C GLY A 170 -0.90 -4.56 -19.04
N LEU A 171 0.26 -5.15 -19.23
CA LEU A 171 0.58 -6.05 -20.32
C LEU A 171 -0.02 -7.44 -20.03
N SER A 172 -0.25 -8.22 -21.09
CA SER A 172 -0.71 -9.60 -20.89
C SER A 172 0.46 -10.50 -20.50
N PHE A 173 0.27 -11.32 -19.45
CA PHE A 173 1.22 -12.32 -18.95
C PHE A 173 2.53 -11.72 -18.42
N ALA A 174 2.47 -10.55 -17.78
CA ALA A 174 3.62 -9.83 -17.26
C ALA A 174 3.36 -9.35 -15.84
N ASP A 175 4.42 -9.23 -15.04
CA ASP A 175 4.36 -8.57 -13.75
C ASP A 175 4.66 -7.09 -14.00
N ASP A 176 3.69 -6.20 -13.81
CA ASP A 176 3.81 -4.78 -14.13
C ASP A 176 3.97 -3.88 -12.89
N ASP A 177 4.83 -2.86 -13.01
CA ASP A 177 4.90 -1.73 -12.08
C ASP A 177 4.09 -0.56 -12.66
N LEU A 178 2.90 -0.32 -12.13
CA LEU A 178 1.91 0.66 -12.59
C LEU A 178 1.83 1.88 -11.64
N ALA A 179 1.41 3.03 -12.17
CA ALA A 179 1.12 4.22 -11.36
C ALA A 179 0.15 5.16 -12.09
N GLY A 180 -0.91 5.57 -11.40
CA GLY A 180 -1.87 6.60 -11.85
C GLY A 180 -1.38 8.03 -11.64
N TYR A 181 -0.58 8.23 -10.59
CA TYR A 181 -0.16 9.56 -10.13
C TYR A 181 -1.34 10.44 -9.77
N ARG A 182 -1.79 11.37 -10.62
CA ARG A 182 -2.77 12.39 -10.26
C ARG A 182 -4.09 12.18 -10.97
N GLY A 183 -5.19 12.14 -10.23
CA GLY A 183 -6.53 12.05 -10.82
C GLY A 183 -7.35 10.97 -10.15
N ASP A 184 -8.51 10.66 -10.71
CA ASP A 184 -9.23 9.45 -10.33
C ASP A 184 -9.07 8.44 -11.46
N ASP A 185 -8.15 7.47 -11.28
CA ASP A 185 -7.78 6.55 -12.36
C ASP A 185 -8.51 5.21 -12.26
N ALA A 186 -8.64 4.51 -13.39
CA ALA A 186 -8.93 3.07 -13.36
C ALA A 186 -7.71 2.30 -13.84
N ILE A 187 -7.22 1.41 -12.99
CA ILE A 187 -5.97 0.66 -13.19
C ILE A 187 -6.30 -0.83 -13.19
N ASP A 188 -5.97 -1.51 -14.29
CA ASP A 188 -6.17 -2.94 -14.46
C ASP A 188 -4.83 -3.64 -14.78
N GLY A 189 -4.29 -4.43 -13.86
CA GLY A 189 -3.02 -5.15 -14.04
C GLY A 189 -3.08 -6.27 -15.07
N ARG A 190 -4.27 -6.84 -15.27
CA ARG A 190 -4.54 -8.05 -16.06
C ARG A 190 -3.94 -9.33 -15.47
N ASP A 191 -2.98 -9.95 -16.15
CA ASP A 191 -2.46 -11.28 -15.84
C ASP A 191 -1.03 -11.12 -15.34
N GLY A 192 -0.73 -11.51 -14.11
CA GLY A 192 0.61 -11.35 -13.55
C GLY A 192 0.58 -11.21 -12.05
N THR A 193 1.68 -10.72 -11.50
CA THR A 193 1.71 -10.08 -10.18
C THR A 193 2.02 -8.61 -10.37
N ASP A 194 1.01 -7.77 -10.22
CA ASP A 194 1.04 -6.36 -10.56
C ASP A 194 1.12 -5.48 -9.32
N THR A 195 1.92 -4.42 -9.42
CA THR A 195 2.17 -3.47 -8.33
C THR A 195 1.71 -2.08 -8.74
N VAL A 196 0.89 -1.41 -7.93
CA VAL A 196 0.55 0.01 -8.11
C VAL A 196 1.35 0.86 -7.12
N THR A 197 2.08 1.85 -7.62
CA THR A 197 2.90 2.74 -6.80
C THR A 197 2.16 4.03 -6.44
N TYR A 198 2.16 4.34 -5.14
CA TYR A 198 1.62 5.55 -4.53
C TYR A 198 2.74 6.42 -3.95
N LEU A 199 2.66 7.74 -4.11
CA LEU A 199 3.78 8.64 -3.85
C LEU A 199 4.04 8.94 -2.37
N LYS A 200 3.06 8.70 -1.49
CA LYS A 200 3.12 9.04 -0.06
C LYS A 200 3.09 7.79 0.80
N ASN A 201 3.30 7.99 2.09
CA ASN A 201 3.14 6.95 3.09
C ASN A 201 1.68 6.51 3.18
N ASP A 202 1.46 5.26 3.59
CA ASP A 202 0.13 4.65 3.74
C ASP A 202 -0.82 5.46 4.64
N GLU A 203 -0.31 6.14 5.66
CA GLU A 203 -1.05 7.04 6.58
C GLU A 203 -1.81 8.20 5.89
N ARG A 204 -1.63 8.38 4.58
CA ARG A 204 -2.35 9.37 3.77
C ARG A 204 -3.49 8.78 2.96
N TYR A 205 -3.62 7.46 2.89
CA TYR A 205 -4.55 6.77 1.99
C TYR A 205 -5.65 6.02 2.72
N THR A 206 -6.84 6.03 2.12
CA THR A 206 -7.93 5.14 2.48
C THR A 206 -8.03 4.04 1.43
N LEU A 207 -7.87 2.80 1.85
CA LEU A 207 -8.14 1.61 1.06
C LEU A 207 -9.58 1.14 1.33
N GLN A 208 -10.38 0.99 0.28
CA GLN A 208 -11.69 0.36 0.34
C GLN A 208 -11.63 -0.99 -0.37
N LEU A 209 -11.96 -2.05 0.36
CA LEU A 209 -12.05 -3.43 -0.09
C LEU A 209 -13.52 -3.80 -0.28
N GLY A 210 -13.89 -4.33 -1.43
CA GLY A 210 -15.25 -4.72 -1.76
C GLY A 210 -15.32 -5.28 -3.18
N GLU A 211 -16.50 -5.25 -3.82
CA GLU A 211 -16.63 -5.64 -5.24
C GLU A 211 -15.68 -4.83 -6.16
N THR A 212 -15.36 -3.61 -5.75
CA THR A 212 -14.40 -2.74 -6.41
C THR A 212 -13.41 -2.26 -5.37
N ILE A 213 -12.12 -2.48 -5.60
CA ILE A 213 -11.05 -1.95 -4.75
C ILE A 213 -10.82 -0.49 -5.11
N ARG A 214 -10.74 0.37 -4.10
CA ARG A 214 -10.42 1.79 -4.28
C ARG A 214 -9.33 2.24 -3.33
N VAL A 215 -8.46 3.12 -3.80
CA VAL A 215 -7.44 3.77 -2.99
C VAL A 215 -7.60 5.28 -3.15
N THR A 216 -7.81 5.98 -2.05
CA THR A 216 -8.02 7.44 -2.04
C THR A 216 -6.88 8.14 -1.31
N ASP A 217 -6.16 9.05 -1.97
CA ASP A 217 -5.29 10.03 -1.32
C ASP A 217 -6.12 11.11 -0.63
N ARG A 218 -6.15 11.12 0.70
CA ARG A 218 -6.96 12.07 1.48
C ARG A 218 -6.42 13.50 1.45
N THR A 219 -5.16 13.68 1.05
CA THR A 219 -4.40 14.93 1.28
C THR A 219 -4.07 15.69 0.01
N GLY A 220 -4.30 15.12 -1.17
CA GLY A 220 -3.66 15.64 -2.36
C GLY A 220 -4.24 15.21 -3.69
N ALA A 221 -3.37 15.38 -4.69
CA ALA A 221 -3.72 15.39 -6.09
C ALA A 221 -3.80 13.99 -6.70
N GLU A 222 -3.46 12.93 -5.95
CA GLU A 222 -3.53 11.54 -6.43
C GLU A 222 -4.96 10.98 -6.47
N GLY A 223 -5.95 11.74 -5.96
CA GLY A 223 -7.37 11.45 -6.13
C GLY A 223 -7.79 10.07 -5.61
N THR A 224 -8.74 9.45 -6.30
CA THR A 224 -9.31 8.14 -5.96
C THR A 224 -9.20 7.17 -7.13
N ASP A 225 -8.33 6.19 -6.98
CA ASP A 225 -8.13 5.14 -7.98
C ASP A 225 -9.09 3.98 -7.77
N THR A 226 -9.48 3.38 -8.89
CA THR A 226 -10.23 2.12 -8.95
C THR A 226 -9.31 1.04 -9.50
N LEU A 227 -9.12 -0.04 -8.74
CA LEU A 227 -8.14 -1.09 -9.06
C LEU A 227 -8.83 -2.40 -9.46
N ALA A 228 -8.25 -3.08 -10.45
CA ALA A 228 -8.62 -4.42 -10.88
C ALA A 228 -7.36 -5.25 -11.14
N ASN A 229 -7.35 -6.52 -10.72
CA ASN A 229 -6.23 -7.45 -10.91
C ASN A 229 -4.89 -6.83 -10.46
N ILE A 230 -4.83 -6.33 -9.21
CA ILE A 230 -3.62 -5.74 -8.61
C ILE A 230 -3.31 -6.50 -7.33
N GLU A 231 -2.09 -7.01 -7.22
CA GLU A 231 -1.66 -7.83 -6.08
C GLU A 231 -0.95 -7.01 -4.99
N VAL A 232 -0.31 -5.89 -5.34
CA VAL A 232 0.50 -5.11 -4.39
C VAL A 232 0.26 -3.61 -4.55
N LEU A 233 0.08 -2.91 -3.42
CA LEU A 233 0.20 -1.45 -3.36
C LEU A 233 1.56 -1.08 -2.78
N GLN A 234 2.35 -0.33 -3.52
CA GLN A 234 3.63 0.18 -3.04
C GLN A 234 3.46 1.62 -2.57
N PHE A 235 3.37 1.84 -1.25
CA PHE A 235 3.43 3.18 -0.65
C PHE A 235 4.89 3.61 -0.45
N ALA A 236 5.13 4.88 -0.14
CA ALA A 236 6.49 5.40 0.03
C ALA A 236 7.27 4.78 1.21
N ASP A 237 6.56 4.30 2.22
CA ASP A 237 7.12 3.70 3.43
C ASP A 237 7.08 2.17 3.44
N ALA A 238 6.02 1.54 2.92
CA ALA A 238 5.90 0.08 2.88
C ALA A 238 4.99 -0.44 1.76
N PRO A 239 5.22 -1.67 1.28
CA PRO A 239 4.24 -2.37 0.45
C PRO A 239 3.07 -2.90 1.29
N PHE A 240 1.88 -2.89 0.71
CA PHE A 240 0.68 -3.55 1.21
C PHE A 240 0.26 -4.65 0.21
N GLU A 241 0.27 -5.89 0.67
CA GLU A 241 -0.02 -7.07 -0.14
C GLU A 241 -1.54 -7.26 -0.29
N LEU A 242 -2.13 -6.69 -1.35
CA LEU A 242 -3.57 -6.76 -1.64
C LEU A 242 -4.07 -8.18 -1.90
N PHE A 243 -3.27 -9.01 -2.57
CA PHE A 243 -3.65 -10.39 -2.90
C PHE A 243 -4.05 -11.23 -1.67
N ARG A 244 -3.64 -10.81 -0.48
CA ARG A 244 -4.06 -11.43 0.79
C ARG A 244 -5.54 -11.21 1.10
N PHE A 245 -6.23 -10.35 0.36
CA PHE A 245 -7.62 -9.96 0.63
C PHE A 245 -8.58 -10.39 -0.49
N ASP A 246 -8.10 -11.06 -1.54
CA ASP A 246 -8.94 -11.54 -2.65
C ASP A 246 -10.08 -12.43 -2.17
N ASP A 247 -9.79 -13.37 -1.27
CA ASP A 247 -10.77 -14.29 -0.71
C ASP A 247 -11.52 -13.70 0.51
N VAL A 248 -11.15 -12.51 0.99
CA VAL A 248 -11.77 -11.90 2.19
C VAL A 248 -13.17 -11.38 1.89
N ALA A 249 -13.43 -10.96 0.65
CA ALA A 249 -14.74 -10.53 0.20
C ALA A 249 -15.78 -11.68 0.14
N ASP A 250 -15.33 -12.94 0.10
CA ASP A 250 -16.18 -14.13 0.09
C ASP A 250 -16.63 -14.57 1.49
N LEU A 251 -16.08 -13.96 2.55
CA LEU A 251 -16.45 -14.26 3.93
C LEU A 251 -17.80 -13.62 4.31
N SER A 252 -18.54 -14.28 5.19
CA SER A 252 -19.81 -13.76 5.72
C SER A 252 -19.61 -12.81 6.89
N ALA A 253 -20.60 -11.94 7.13
CA ALA A 253 -20.63 -11.09 8.31
C ALA A 253 -20.45 -11.88 9.63
N ASP A 254 -21.06 -13.07 9.75
CA ASP A 254 -20.90 -13.96 10.92
C ASP A 254 -19.45 -14.38 11.17
N GLN A 255 -18.64 -14.53 10.12
CA GLN A 255 -17.21 -14.84 10.25
C GLN A 255 -16.44 -13.64 10.80
N PHE A 256 -16.71 -12.43 10.29
CA PHE A 256 -16.15 -11.20 10.87
C PHE A 256 -16.57 -11.01 12.33
N SER A 257 -17.83 -11.30 12.68
CA SER A 257 -18.30 -11.29 14.06
C SER A 257 -17.51 -12.27 14.93
N SER A 258 -17.21 -13.48 14.42
CA SER A 258 -16.43 -14.49 15.15
C SER A 258 -14.99 -14.04 15.44
N PHE A 259 -14.36 -13.28 14.54
CA PHE A 259 -13.03 -12.69 14.80
C PHE A 259 -13.12 -11.56 15.83
N THR A 260 -14.10 -10.67 15.68
CA THR A 260 -14.37 -9.57 16.61
C THR A 260 -14.64 -10.10 18.03
N GLU A 261 -15.36 -11.23 18.17
CA GLU A 261 -15.56 -11.92 19.44
C GLU A 261 -14.25 -12.32 20.12
N MET A 262 -13.22 -12.74 19.37
CA MET A 262 -11.92 -13.08 19.96
C MET A 262 -11.23 -11.86 20.54
N TYR A 263 -11.23 -10.73 19.82
CA TYR A 263 -10.68 -9.46 20.32
C TYR A 263 -11.41 -8.97 21.56
N ILE A 264 -12.75 -9.05 21.56
CA ILE A 264 -13.55 -8.70 22.74
C ILE A 264 -13.19 -9.61 23.91
N ALA A 265 -13.19 -10.94 23.71
CA ALA A 265 -12.97 -11.89 24.77
C ALA A 265 -11.58 -11.74 25.41
N TYR A 266 -10.52 -11.71 24.61
CA TYR A 266 -9.14 -11.65 25.13
C TYR A 266 -8.71 -10.25 25.56
N PHE A 267 -9.13 -9.21 24.86
CA PHE A 267 -8.49 -7.90 24.97
C PHE A 267 -9.44 -6.79 25.42
N ASN A 268 -10.74 -7.07 25.47
CA ASN A 268 -11.77 -6.06 25.76
C ASN A 268 -11.66 -4.81 24.88
N ARG A 269 -11.31 -4.99 23.60
CA ARG A 269 -11.18 -3.92 22.61
C ARG A 269 -11.83 -4.31 21.29
N ALA A 270 -12.09 -3.33 20.44
CA ALA A 270 -12.36 -3.59 19.03
C ALA A 270 -11.11 -4.22 18.37
N PRO A 271 -11.29 -5.05 17.32
CA PRO A 271 -10.20 -5.30 16.38
C PRO A 271 -9.73 -3.98 15.77
N ASP A 272 -8.44 -3.90 15.44
CA ASP A 272 -7.93 -2.96 14.45
C ASP A 272 -8.21 -3.50 13.03
N ALA A 273 -8.36 -2.63 12.04
CA ALA A 273 -8.75 -3.02 10.68
C ALA A 273 -7.72 -3.98 10.05
N ALA A 274 -6.42 -3.67 10.16
CA ALA A 274 -5.36 -4.54 9.66
C ALA A 274 -5.39 -5.94 10.32
N GLY A 275 -5.56 -5.99 11.65
CA GLY A 275 -5.69 -7.22 12.41
C GLY A 275 -6.96 -8.01 12.08
N LEU A 276 -8.10 -7.35 11.83
CA LEU A 276 -9.32 -8.02 11.37
C LEU A 276 -9.10 -8.69 10.01
N MET A 277 -8.53 -7.94 9.06
CA MET A 277 -8.27 -8.44 7.72
C MET A 277 -7.22 -9.57 7.72
N PHE A 278 -6.23 -9.51 8.61
CA PHE A 278 -5.27 -10.60 8.80
C PHE A 278 -5.94 -11.92 9.18
N TRP A 279 -6.86 -11.91 10.16
CA TRP A 279 -7.57 -13.12 10.57
C TRP A 279 -8.59 -13.59 9.54
N ALA A 280 -9.23 -12.65 8.84
CA ALA A 280 -10.09 -12.96 7.71
C ALA A 280 -9.33 -13.73 6.63
N ASN A 281 -8.17 -13.23 6.19
CA ASN A 281 -7.30 -13.92 5.24
C ASN A 281 -6.82 -15.29 5.76
N ALA A 282 -6.37 -15.35 7.01
CA ALA A 282 -5.92 -16.61 7.61
C ALA A 282 -7.04 -17.67 7.57
N PHE A 283 -8.28 -17.27 7.85
CA PHE A 283 -9.44 -18.15 7.79
C PHE A 283 -9.78 -18.55 6.35
N ALA A 284 -9.83 -17.59 5.43
CA ALA A 284 -10.11 -17.83 4.01
C ALA A 284 -9.12 -18.82 3.38
N THR A 285 -7.84 -18.75 3.80
CA THR A 285 -6.76 -19.65 3.36
C THR A 285 -6.67 -20.97 4.14
N GLY A 286 -7.65 -21.26 5.01
CA GLY A 286 -7.86 -22.59 5.61
C GLY A 286 -7.45 -22.74 7.08
N THR A 287 -7.09 -21.66 7.77
CA THR A 287 -6.85 -21.70 9.22
C THR A 287 -8.19 -21.80 9.96
N SER A 288 -8.38 -22.82 10.80
CA SER A 288 -9.64 -22.98 11.54
C SER A 288 -9.77 -21.96 12.67
N LEU A 289 -11.01 -21.69 13.11
CA LEU A 289 -11.28 -20.80 14.24
C LEU A 289 -10.59 -21.29 15.53
N GLU A 290 -10.49 -22.61 15.73
CA GLU A 290 -9.75 -23.20 16.86
C GLU A 290 -8.26 -22.87 16.81
N GLN A 291 -7.64 -22.91 15.63
CA GLN A 291 -6.23 -22.55 15.45
C GLN A 291 -6.03 -21.05 15.68
N ILE A 292 -6.94 -20.22 15.16
CA ILE A 292 -6.93 -18.76 15.41
C ILE A 292 -7.01 -18.48 16.91
N ALA A 293 -7.92 -19.13 17.64
CA ALA A 293 -8.04 -18.96 19.09
C ALA A 293 -6.76 -19.34 19.85
N VAL A 294 -6.01 -20.35 19.36
CA VAL A 294 -4.68 -20.69 19.89
C VAL A 294 -3.69 -19.56 19.64
N PHE A 295 -3.65 -19.01 18.42
CA PHE A 295 -2.76 -17.88 18.10
C PHE A 295 -3.07 -16.62 18.92
N PHE A 296 -4.35 -16.34 19.21
CA PHE A 296 -4.73 -15.27 20.14
C PHE A 296 -4.18 -15.54 21.54
N ALA A 297 -4.40 -16.74 22.09
CA ALA A 297 -3.92 -17.11 23.43
C ALA A 297 -2.39 -17.03 23.56
N ASP A 298 -1.67 -17.37 22.49
CA ASP A 298 -0.21 -17.38 22.45
C ASP A 298 0.39 -16.01 22.06
N SER A 299 -0.45 -15.02 21.72
CA SER A 299 0.01 -13.69 21.35
C SER A 299 0.74 -12.99 22.50
N PRO A 300 1.74 -12.14 22.21
CA PRO A 300 2.42 -11.35 23.24
C PRO A 300 1.46 -10.49 24.07
N GLU A 301 0.40 -9.94 23.45
CA GLU A 301 -0.63 -9.15 24.11
C GLU A 301 -1.41 -10.01 25.14
N ALA A 302 -1.87 -11.20 24.75
CA ALA A 302 -2.58 -12.11 25.64
C ALA A 302 -1.68 -12.62 26.77
N GLN A 303 -0.41 -12.93 26.49
CA GLN A 303 0.53 -13.38 27.51
C GLN A 303 0.88 -12.27 28.51
N ALA A 304 0.89 -11.00 28.07
CA ALA A 304 1.10 -9.85 28.94
C ALA A 304 -0.11 -9.60 29.85
N LEU A 305 -1.34 -9.71 29.32
CA LEU A 305 -2.58 -9.56 30.09
C LEU A 305 -2.83 -10.74 31.02
N TYR A 306 -2.53 -11.94 30.55
CA TYR A 306 -2.79 -13.20 31.23
C TYR A 306 -1.52 -14.05 31.27
N PRO A 307 -0.57 -13.76 32.19
CA PRO A 307 0.63 -14.59 32.34
C PRO A 307 0.27 -16.06 32.56
N THR A 308 1.02 -16.97 31.92
CA THR A 308 0.72 -18.42 31.97
C THR A 308 0.95 -19.03 33.35
N ASP A 309 1.74 -18.38 34.20
CA ASP A 309 1.98 -18.74 35.60
C ASP A 309 0.97 -18.11 36.58
N ALA A 310 0.08 -17.23 36.10
CA ALA A 310 -0.97 -16.65 36.92
C ALA A 310 -2.13 -17.65 37.16
N PRO A 311 -2.78 -17.61 38.33
CA PRO A 311 -3.93 -18.47 38.63
C PRO A 311 -5.05 -18.33 37.59
N ALA A 312 -5.62 -19.45 37.13
CA ALA A 312 -6.64 -19.44 36.08
C ALA A 312 -7.91 -18.66 36.47
N GLY A 313 -8.23 -18.55 37.76
CA GLY A 313 -9.43 -17.85 38.22
C GLY A 313 -9.51 -16.38 37.81
N ALA A 314 -8.39 -15.67 37.76
CA ALA A 314 -8.36 -14.27 37.30
C ALA A 314 -8.63 -14.18 35.79
N PHE A 315 -8.10 -15.14 35.02
CA PHE A 315 -8.38 -15.24 33.59
C PHE A 315 -9.86 -15.55 33.33
N VAL A 316 -10.44 -16.52 34.04
CA VAL A 316 -11.87 -16.86 33.94
C VAL A 316 -12.74 -15.64 34.19
N GLU A 317 -12.50 -14.90 35.27
CA GLU A 317 -13.30 -13.72 35.60
C GLU A 317 -13.17 -12.61 34.55
N ALA A 318 -11.96 -12.38 34.02
CA ALA A 318 -11.76 -11.40 32.95
C ALA A 318 -12.54 -11.76 31.67
N ILE A 319 -12.50 -13.02 31.23
CA ILE A 319 -13.25 -13.46 30.04
C ILE A 319 -14.77 -13.32 30.27
N TYR A 320 -15.28 -13.66 31.46
CA TYR A 320 -16.70 -13.49 31.79
C TYR A 320 -17.13 -12.01 31.75
N LEU A 321 -16.33 -11.11 32.32
CA LEU A 321 -16.61 -9.67 32.27
C LEU A 321 -16.57 -9.14 30.84
N ASN A 322 -15.56 -9.54 30.06
CA ASN A 322 -15.40 -9.08 28.69
C ASN A 322 -16.52 -9.54 27.77
N VAL A 323 -16.95 -10.81 27.89
CA VAL A 323 -17.92 -11.43 26.98
C VAL A 323 -19.37 -11.25 27.44
N LEU A 324 -19.63 -11.36 28.75
CA LEU A 324 -21.00 -11.40 29.29
C LEU A 324 -21.37 -10.12 30.07
N GLY A 325 -20.42 -9.20 30.30
CA GLY A 325 -20.67 -7.95 31.03
C GLY A 325 -20.98 -8.14 32.51
N ARG A 326 -20.71 -9.32 33.08
CA ARG A 326 -21.03 -9.67 34.46
C ARG A 326 -20.04 -10.65 35.06
N ALA A 327 -20.01 -10.71 36.39
CA ALA A 327 -19.20 -11.66 37.12
C ALA A 327 -19.59 -13.12 36.81
N SER A 328 -18.60 -14.00 36.90
CA SER A 328 -18.83 -15.44 36.80
C SER A 328 -19.68 -15.96 37.95
N ASP A 329 -20.51 -16.97 37.69
CA ASP A 329 -21.23 -17.63 38.75
C ASP A 329 -20.26 -18.53 39.55
N PRO A 330 -20.43 -18.70 40.88
CA PRO A 330 -19.45 -19.41 41.70
C PRO A 330 -19.19 -20.86 41.27
N ALA A 331 -20.20 -21.54 40.71
CA ALA A 331 -20.08 -22.94 40.30
C ALA A 331 -19.32 -23.06 38.97
N GLY A 332 -19.67 -22.23 37.98
CA GLY A 332 -18.98 -22.11 36.71
C GLY A 332 -17.53 -21.69 36.89
N ALA A 333 -17.27 -20.66 37.71
CA ALA A 333 -15.92 -20.20 38.03
C ALA A 333 -15.05 -21.32 38.61
N ALA A 334 -15.58 -22.08 39.57
CA ALA A 334 -14.87 -23.20 40.19
C ALA A 334 -14.61 -24.34 39.19
N PHE A 335 -15.59 -24.64 38.33
CA PHE A 335 -15.44 -25.65 37.27
C PHE A 335 -14.35 -25.26 36.28
N TRP A 336 -14.45 -24.07 35.68
CA TRP A 336 -13.51 -23.60 34.66
C TRP A 336 -12.09 -23.44 35.20
N THR A 337 -11.94 -22.86 36.39
CA THR A 337 -10.64 -22.74 37.05
C THR A 337 -9.99 -24.11 37.24
N SER A 338 -10.75 -25.11 37.72
CA SER A 338 -10.24 -26.46 37.94
C SER A 338 -9.74 -27.12 36.65
N VAL A 339 -10.50 -27.06 35.55
CA VAL A 339 -10.12 -27.70 34.28
C VAL A 339 -8.99 -26.97 33.55
N LEU A 340 -8.82 -25.66 33.78
CA LEU A 340 -7.69 -24.88 33.29
C LEU A 340 -6.42 -25.20 34.12
N ASP A 341 -6.50 -25.16 35.45
CA ASP A 341 -5.34 -25.39 36.33
C ASP A 341 -4.77 -26.81 36.19
N ASN A 342 -5.63 -27.80 35.90
CA ASN A 342 -5.20 -29.18 35.67
C ASN A 342 -4.84 -29.50 34.21
N GLY A 343 -4.96 -28.54 33.29
CA GLY A 343 -4.63 -28.68 31.88
C GLY A 343 -5.57 -29.56 31.05
N SER A 344 -6.77 -29.89 31.56
CA SER A 344 -7.77 -30.65 30.80
C SER A 344 -8.38 -29.83 29.66
N VAL A 345 -8.41 -28.51 29.81
CA VAL A 345 -8.90 -27.54 28.83
C VAL A 345 -7.83 -26.47 28.65
N SER A 346 -7.55 -26.11 27.40
CA SER A 346 -6.64 -24.99 27.09
C SER A 346 -7.34 -23.63 27.28
N ARG A 347 -6.56 -22.55 27.43
CA ARG A 347 -7.14 -21.19 27.47
C ARG A 347 -7.92 -20.84 26.19
N ALA A 348 -7.38 -21.22 25.03
CA ALA A 348 -8.03 -21.09 23.73
C ALA A 348 -9.38 -21.81 23.69
N GLU A 349 -9.40 -23.06 24.14
CA GLU A 349 -10.63 -23.85 24.19
C GLU A 349 -11.65 -23.26 25.18
N PHE A 350 -11.21 -22.81 26.36
CA PHE A 350 -12.10 -22.15 27.32
C PHE A 350 -12.80 -20.92 26.72
N VAL A 351 -12.07 -20.02 26.06
CA VAL A 351 -12.66 -18.82 25.44
C VAL A 351 -13.69 -19.20 24.38
N LEU A 352 -13.37 -20.16 23.51
CA LEU A 352 -14.33 -20.66 22.52
C LEU A 352 -15.57 -21.27 23.16
N GLN A 353 -15.42 -22.00 24.27
CA GLN A 353 -16.56 -22.58 25.00
C GLN A 353 -17.43 -21.52 25.65
N VAL A 354 -16.86 -20.42 26.17
CA VAL A 354 -17.64 -19.30 26.70
C VAL A 354 -18.46 -18.63 25.59
N LEU A 355 -17.84 -18.33 24.45
CA LEU A 355 -18.51 -17.68 23.32
C LEU A 355 -19.61 -18.57 22.71
N ARG A 356 -19.30 -19.84 22.46
CA ARG A 356 -20.29 -20.83 22.01
C ARG A 356 -21.41 -21.02 23.03
N GLY A 357 -21.08 -21.04 24.32
CA GLY A 357 -22.02 -21.21 25.41
C GLY A 357 -23.01 -20.05 25.53
N ALA A 358 -22.55 -18.81 25.33
CA ALA A 358 -23.41 -17.63 25.32
C ALA A 358 -24.51 -17.75 24.26
N ARG A 359 -24.16 -18.26 23.06
CA ARG A 359 -25.06 -18.39 21.91
C ARG A 359 -25.80 -19.73 21.80
N ALA A 360 -25.49 -20.71 22.65
CA ALA A 360 -26.10 -22.03 22.59
C ALA A 360 -27.60 -22.00 22.94
N ASP A 361 -28.38 -22.91 22.36
CA ASP A 361 -29.77 -23.10 22.76
C ASP A 361 -29.87 -23.36 24.27
N ALA A 362 -30.80 -22.67 24.92
CA ALA A 362 -31.07 -22.89 26.34
C ALA A 362 -31.45 -24.38 26.57
N PRO A 363 -30.90 -25.03 27.61
CA PRO A 363 -31.32 -26.38 27.99
C PRO A 363 -32.84 -26.48 28.16
N ALA A 364 -33.42 -27.64 27.83
CA ALA A 364 -34.87 -27.84 27.90
C ALA A 364 -35.46 -27.66 29.33
N ASP A 365 -34.62 -27.80 30.35
CA ASP A 365 -34.94 -27.61 31.78
C ASP A 365 -34.47 -26.25 32.33
N ALA A 366 -34.02 -25.34 31.47
CA ALA A 366 -33.58 -24.00 31.87
C ALA A 366 -34.71 -23.20 32.55
N THR A 367 -34.35 -22.46 33.59
CA THR A 367 -35.29 -21.58 34.28
C THR A 367 -35.58 -20.32 33.46
N PRO A 368 -36.73 -19.65 33.66
CA PRO A 368 -36.99 -18.35 33.01
C PRO A 368 -35.93 -17.28 33.29
N ASP A 369 -35.36 -17.29 34.50
CA ASP A 369 -34.28 -16.38 34.88
C ASP A 369 -33.00 -16.68 34.10
N PHE A 370 -32.65 -17.96 33.92
CA PHE A 370 -31.51 -18.36 33.09
C PHE A 370 -31.69 -17.89 31.64
N ILE A 371 -32.86 -18.14 31.04
CA ILE A 371 -33.15 -17.72 29.66
C ILE A 371 -33.11 -16.19 29.53
N THR A 372 -33.55 -15.46 30.56
CA THR A 372 -33.49 -14.00 30.57
C THR A 372 -32.07 -13.49 30.68
N GLN A 373 -31.25 -14.09 31.55
CA GLN A 373 -29.84 -13.73 31.67
C GLN A 373 -29.07 -14.07 30.39
N GLN A 374 -29.28 -15.25 29.80
CA GLN A 374 -28.61 -15.65 28.57
C GLN A 374 -28.92 -14.68 27.42
N ARG A 375 -30.17 -14.22 27.30
CA ARG A 375 -30.52 -13.19 26.31
C ARG A 375 -29.83 -11.86 26.58
N ALA A 376 -29.65 -11.47 27.85
CA ALA A 376 -28.92 -10.27 28.22
C ALA A 376 -27.41 -10.42 27.90
N ASP A 377 -26.83 -11.59 28.17
CA ASP A 377 -25.43 -11.90 27.85
C ASP A 377 -25.18 -11.84 26.34
N VAL A 378 -26.07 -12.42 25.53
CA VAL A 378 -26.00 -12.36 24.06
C VAL A 378 -26.13 -10.92 23.57
N ALA A 379 -27.11 -10.16 24.07
CA ALA A 379 -27.31 -8.77 23.67
C ALA A 379 -26.11 -7.88 24.03
N TYR A 380 -25.47 -8.12 25.18
CA TYR A 380 -24.25 -7.43 25.59
C TYR A 380 -23.10 -7.70 24.61
N LEU A 381 -22.89 -8.97 24.25
CA LEU A 381 -21.85 -9.35 23.29
C LEU A 381 -22.14 -8.82 21.88
N ASP A 382 -23.38 -8.91 21.41
CA ASP A 382 -23.79 -8.43 20.09
C ASP A 382 -23.53 -6.92 19.94
N SER A 383 -23.88 -6.11 20.95
CA SER A 383 -23.60 -4.67 20.91
C SER A 383 -22.10 -4.36 20.88
N LYS A 384 -21.26 -5.16 21.56
CA LYS A 384 -19.80 -5.00 21.47
C LYS A 384 -19.27 -5.40 20.10
N ILE A 385 -19.83 -6.44 19.49
CA ILE A 385 -19.49 -6.83 18.13
C ILE A 385 -19.86 -5.70 17.17
N ASP A 386 -21.04 -5.10 17.31
CA ASP A 386 -21.47 -3.97 16.48
C ASP A 386 -20.47 -2.80 16.58
N VAL A 387 -20.07 -2.40 17.80
CA VAL A 387 -19.03 -1.38 18.01
C VAL A 387 -17.71 -1.78 17.35
N GLY A 388 -17.28 -3.03 17.54
CA GLY A 388 -16.03 -3.53 16.98
C GLY A 388 -16.01 -3.55 15.46
N ILE A 389 -17.08 -4.03 14.84
CA ILE A 389 -17.27 -4.06 13.38
C ILE A 389 -17.34 -2.64 12.83
N TYR A 390 -18.06 -1.74 13.49
CA TYR A 390 -18.16 -0.36 13.07
C TYR A 390 -16.79 0.33 13.05
N PHE A 391 -16.03 0.20 14.13
CA PHE A 391 -14.69 0.75 14.25
C PHE A 391 -13.72 0.19 13.18
N SER A 392 -13.68 -1.13 13.04
CA SER A 392 -12.67 -1.82 12.23
C SER A 392 -13.04 -1.99 10.78
N ALA A 393 -14.20 -2.57 10.47
CA ALA A 393 -14.59 -2.92 9.11
C ALA A 393 -15.24 -1.72 8.40
N ILE A 394 -16.12 -0.98 9.08
CA ILE A 394 -16.86 0.12 8.45
C ILE A 394 -16.00 1.38 8.33
N LEU A 395 -15.39 1.82 9.43
CA LEU A 395 -14.55 3.02 9.44
C LEU A 395 -13.12 2.73 8.95
N GLY A 396 -12.63 1.50 9.12
CA GLY A 396 -11.29 1.10 8.67
C GLY A 396 -10.16 1.48 9.61
N MET A 397 -10.45 1.72 10.89
CA MET A 397 -9.51 2.25 11.88
C MET A 397 -8.51 1.19 12.35
N SER A 398 -7.23 1.53 12.46
CA SER A 398 -6.16 0.60 12.86
C SER A 398 -5.47 0.96 14.18
N ASP A 399 -5.71 2.15 14.74
CA ASP A 399 -5.15 2.55 16.03
C ASP A 399 -5.71 1.71 17.18
N VAL A 400 -4.83 0.97 17.83
CA VAL A 400 -5.17 0.01 18.89
C VAL A 400 -5.57 0.70 20.19
N ASP A 401 -5.11 1.93 20.46
CA ASP A 401 -5.50 2.66 21.66
C ASP A 401 -6.91 3.24 21.48
N ASN A 402 -7.22 3.80 20.31
CA ASN A 402 -8.60 4.17 19.96
C ASN A 402 -9.54 2.95 20.03
N ALA A 403 -9.11 1.79 19.52
CA ALA A 403 -9.88 0.55 19.58
C ALA A 403 -10.23 0.10 21.02
N LYS A 404 -9.36 0.37 22.00
CA LYS A 404 -9.61 0.11 23.43
C LYS A 404 -10.55 1.16 24.00
N ASP A 405 -10.30 2.43 23.71
CA ASP A 405 -11.05 3.55 24.27
C ASP A 405 -12.51 3.50 23.85
N VAL A 406 -12.81 3.23 22.57
CA VAL A 406 -14.19 3.08 22.09
C VAL A 406 -14.91 1.90 22.75
N MET A 407 -14.24 0.76 22.93
CA MET A 407 -14.83 -0.42 23.55
C MET A 407 -15.07 -0.24 25.05
N ALA A 408 -14.18 0.51 25.72
CA ALA A 408 -14.28 0.80 27.15
C ALA A 408 -15.47 1.71 27.50
N LEU A 409 -16.00 2.47 26.54
CA LEU A 409 -17.20 3.29 26.73
C LEU A 409 -18.47 2.45 26.90
N TYR A 410 -18.51 1.24 26.36
CA TYR A 410 -19.71 0.41 26.40
C TYR A 410 -19.91 -0.26 27.78
N ASP A 411 -21.04 0.04 28.42
CA ASP A 411 -21.40 -0.46 29.76
C ASP A 411 -22.55 -1.48 29.76
N GLY A 412 -23.04 -1.86 28.58
CA GLY A 412 -24.22 -2.73 28.42
C GLY A 412 -25.49 -1.98 28.04
N SER A 413 -25.49 -0.65 28.05
CA SER A 413 -26.64 0.18 27.66
C SER A 413 -26.59 0.66 26.21
N ALA A 414 -27.76 0.91 25.62
CA ALA A 414 -27.86 1.50 24.28
C ALA A 414 -27.22 2.89 24.20
N ASP A 415 -27.35 3.71 25.26
CA ASP A 415 -26.73 5.04 25.33
C ASP A 415 -25.20 4.95 25.28
N SER A 416 -24.62 3.94 25.96
CA SER A 416 -23.17 3.71 25.92
C SER A 416 -22.67 3.18 24.57
N ALA A 417 -23.48 2.37 23.87
CA ALA A 417 -23.16 1.94 22.51
C ALA A 417 -23.15 3.13 21.53
N GLN A 418 -24.12 4.04 21.66
CA GLN A 418 -24.14 5.28 20.89
C GLN A 418 -22.94 6.18 21.23
N ALA A 419 -22.54 6.25 22.51
CA ALA A 419 -21.34 6.98 22.92
C ALA A 419 -20.06 6.39 22.31
N ALA A 420 -19.91 5.06 22.31
CA ALA A 420 -18.81 4.36 21.67
C ALA A 420 -18.75 4.64 20.16
N LYS A 421 -19.89 4.60 19.48
CA LYS A 421 -19.99 4.95 18.05
C LYS A 421 -19.56 6.40 17.79
N MET A 422 -20.05 7.36 18.59
CA MET A 422 -19.66 8.77 18.43
C MET A 422 -18.17 9.00 18.66
N ALA A 423 -17.55 8.29 19.61
CA ALA A 423 -16.11 8.36 19.82
C ALA A 423 -15.36 7.81 18.59
N ALA A 424 -15.80 6.67 18.05
CA ALA A 424 -15.23 6.13 16.81
C ALA A 424 -15.37 7.09 15.62
N ASP A 425 -16.49 7.81 15.51
CA ASP A 425 -16.69 8.85 14.47
C ASP A 425 -15.70 10.03 14.64
N GLU A 426 -15.41 10.44 15.88
CA GLU A 426 -14.46 11.52 16.20
C GLU A 426 -13.01 11.10 15.89
N ASP A 427 -12.64 9.87 16.28
CA ASP A 427 -11.35 9.28 15.95
C ASP A 427 -11.19 9.16 14.43
N PHE A 428 -12.22 8.66 13.74
CA PHE A 428 -12.22 8.58 12.28
C PHE A 428 -12.11 9.94 11.61
N THR A 429 -12.77 10.98 12.14
CA THR A 429 -12.63 12.35 11.61
C THR A 429 -11.19 12.84 11.71
N SER A 430 -10.50 12.47 12.79
CA SER A 430 -9.08 12.81 12.99
C SER A 430 -8.18 12.00 12.05
N ALA A 431 -8.42 10.69 11.95
CA ALA A 431 -7.71 9.77 11.07
C ALA A 431 -7.89 10.09 9.57
N SER A 432 -9.06 10.58 9.17
CA SER A 432 -9.39 10.94 7.78
C SER A 432 -9.07 12.40 7.43
N ALA A 433 -8.41 13.14 8.33
CA ALA A 433 -8.05 14.53 8.09
C ALA A 433 -7.10 14.66 6.88
N ALA A 434 -7.37 15.67 6.05
CA ALA A 434 -6.60 15.96 4.84
C ALA A 434 -5.24 16.64 5.10
N ASP A 435 -4.82 16.78 6.36
CA ASP A 435 -3.67 17.60 6.77
C ASP A 435 -2.27 16.94 6.82
N GLY A 436 -2.01 15.67 6.50
CA GLY A 436 -2.78 14.46 6.78
C GLY A 436 -2.14 13.70 7.92
N SER A 437 -2.25 14.23 9.13
CA SER A 437 -1.84 13.63 10.39
C SER A 437 -2.56 12.32 10.78
N GLY A 438 -3.18 11.65 9.81
CA GLY A 438 -4.04 10.48 9.99
C GLY A 438 -3.30 9.15 10.04
N GLU A 439 -4.06 8.07 9.90
CA GLU A 439 -3.57 6.68 9.86
C GLU A 439 -3.99 5.98 8.57
N PHE A 440 -3.41 4.82 8.25
CA PHE A 440 -3.85 4.04 7.10
C PHE A 440 -5.23 3.43 7.38
N LEU A 441 -6.22 3.77 6.56
CA LEU A 441 -7.61 3.33 6.74
C LEU A 441 -7.91 2.17 5.79
N ILE A 442 -8.45 1.07 6.31
CA ILE A 442 -8.78 -0.13 5.52
C ILE A 442 -10.26 -0.49 5.72
N GLN A 443 -11.11 -0.01 4.83
CA GLN A 443 -12.56 -0.17 4.91
C GLN A 443 -13.03 -1.40 4.14
N LEU A 444 -14.04 -2.08 4.66
CA LEU A 444 -14.71 -3.18 4.01
C LEU A 444 -16.12 -2.75 3.58
N VAL A 445 -16.39 -2.78 2.28
CA VAL A 445 -17.62 -2.25 1.67
C VAL A 445 -18.39 -3.39 1.01
N GLY A 446 -19.67 -3.54 1.40
CA GLY A 446 -20.58 -4.49 0.77
C GLY A 446 -20.50 -5.94 1.30
N VAL A 447 -19.61 -6.21 2.25
CA VAL A 447 -19.47 -7.54 2.89
C VAL A 447 -20.12 -7.56 4.27
N VAL A 448 -19.94 -6.48 5.03
CA VAL A 448 -20.54 -6.28 6.36
C VAL A 448 -21.36 -4.99 6.33
N ASP A 449 -22.61 -5.07 6.79
CA ASP A 449 -23.49 -3.90 6.88
C ASP A 449 -23.11 -3.02 8.08
N ASP A 450 -23.36 -1.70 7.97
CA ASP A 450 -23.22 -0.78 9.10
C ASP A 450 -24.26 -1.14 10.20
N PRO A 451 -23.82 -1.63 11.37
CA PRO A 451 -24.75 -2.03 12.43
C PRO A 451 -25.50 -0.84 13.05
N PHE A 452 -25.02 0.39 12.83
CA PHE A 452 -25.63 1.63 13.31
C PHE A 452 -26.46 2.36 12.25
N ALA A 453 -26.65 1.81 11.05
CA ALA A 453 -27.39 2.47 9.96
C ALA A 453 -28.80 2.91 10.38
N ALA A 454 -29.52 2.08 11.15
CA ALA A 454 -30.86 2.39 11.63
C ALA A 454 -30.92 3.53 12.67
N MET A 455 -29.78 3.91 13.27
CA MET A 455 -29.70 5.03 14.22
C MET A 455 -29.51 6.39 13.52
N GLN A 456 -29.17 6.41 12.22
CA GLN A 456 -28.99 7.65 11.45
C GLN A 456 -30.32 8.31 11.05
N ASP A 457 -31.42 7.54 10.94
CA ASP A 457 -32.74 8.04 10.50
C ASP A 457 -33.55 8.74 11.62
N GLY A 458 -32.98 8.91 12.81
CA GLY A 458 -33.66 9.45 13.99
C GLY A 458 -33.34 10.90 14.38
N ALA A 459 -32.48 11.61 13.62
CA ALA A 459 -32.01 12.96 13.94
C ALA A 459 -32.80 14.09 13.25
#